data_AF-A0A6B9YH27-F1
#
_entry.id   AF-A0A6B9YH27-F1
#
_cell.length_a   1.000
_cell.length_b   1.000
_cell.length_c   1.000
_cell.angle_alpha   90.00
_cell.angle_beta   90.00
_cell.angle_gamma   90.00
#
_symmetry.space_group_name_H-M   'P 1'
#
loop_
_entity.id
_entity.type
_entity.pdbx_description
1 polymer ?
#
loop_
_entity_poly.entity_id
_entity_poly.type
_entity_poly.pdbx_seq_one_letter_code
_entity_poly.pdbx_strand_id
1 'polypeptide(L)'
;MKGHKKFWFKFILIPASLLIAGYLCISLLIQIKLYNVKQEVLDHNPEITSVESIDHLGGWGEFFREYVLIVKKGTDTKYRVWTFGDGEITDEVIIK
;
A
#
# COMPACT_ATOMS: atom_id res chain seq x y z
N MET A 1 -44.05 21.74 3.92
CA MET A 1 -43.17 20.71 4.52
C MET A 1 -42.12 20.09 3.56
N LYS A 2 -41.66 20.79 2.50
CA LYS A 2 -40.63 20.29 1.55
C LYS A 2 -39.21 20.84 1.81
N GLY A 3 -39.08 21.95 2.54
CA GLY A 3 -37.79 22.61 2.83
C GLY A 3 -36.88 21.85 3.81
N HIS A 4 -37.46 21.29 4.88
CA HIS A 4 -36.68 20.54 5.89
C HIS A 4 -36.00 19.30 5.33
N LYS A 5 -36.66 18.52 4.44
CA LYS A 5 -36.05 17.31 3.86
C LYS A 5 -34.78 17.60 3.05
N LYS A 6 -34.75 18.69 2.28
CA LYS A 6 -33.56 19.11 1.51
C LYS A 6 -32.42 19.58 2.42
N PHE A 7 -32.76 20.20 3.55
CA PHE A 7 -31.79 20.64 4.54
C PHE A 7 -31.12 19.46 5.24
N TRP A 8 -31.91 18.48 5.72
CA TRP A 8 -31.40 17.24 6.31
C TRP A 8 -30.56 16.41 5.34
N PHE A 9 -30.91 16.38 4.05
CA PHE A 9 -30.13 15.68 3.02
C PHE A 9 -28.73 16.29 2.82
N LYS A 10 -28.63 17.63 2.82
CA LYS A 10 -27.34 18.34 2.75
C LYS A 10 -26.50 18.14 4.00
N PHE A 11 -27.14 18.09 5.17
CA PHE A 11 -26.48 17.83 6.46
C PHE A 11 -25.84 16.46 6.55
N ILE A 12 -26.35 15.46 5.81
CA ILE A 12 -25.77 14.11 5.76
C ILE A 12 -24.71 14.00 4.64
N LEU A 13 -24.96 14.63 3.48
CA LEU A 13 -24.06 14.56 2.33
C LEU A 13 -22.69 15.17 2.59
N ILE A 14 -22.63 16.32 3.25
CA ILE A 14 -21.37 17.02 3.53
C ILE A 14 -20.42 16.15 4.38
N PRO A 15 -20.81 15.66 5.57
CA PRO A 15 -19.92 14.78 6.35
C PRO A 15 -19.61 13.47 5.63
N ALA A 16 -20.57 12.89 4.89
CA ALA A 16 -20.28 11.70 4.08
C ALA A 16 -19.21 11.97 3.01
N SER A 17 -19.28 13.10 2.32
CA SER A 17 -18.26 13.49 1.33
C SER A 17 -16.89 13.74 1.96
N LEU A 18 -16.85 14.30 3.17
CA LEU A 18 -15.60 14.50 3.92
C LEU A 18 -14.97 13.17 4.34
N LEU A 19 -15.77 12.21 4.78
CA LEU A 19 -15.30 10.86 5.10
C LEU A 19 -14.74 10.15 3.87
N ILE A 20 -15.42 10.24 2.73
CA ILE A 20 -14.95 9.66 1.47
C ILE A 20 -13.65 10.34 1.03
N ALA A 21 -13.57 11.67 1.07
CA ALA A 21 -12.37 12.40 0.71
C ALA A 21 -11.19 12.02 1.63
N GLY A 22 -11.41 11.94 2.94
CA GLY A 22 -10.41 11.51 3.91
C GLY A 22 -9.91 10.09 3.63
N TYR A 23 -10.83 9.15 3.37
CA TYR A 23 -10.48 7.77 3.02
C TYR A 23 -9.64 7.71 1.73
N LEU A 24 -10.01 8.46 0.70
CA LEU A 24 -9.26 8.51 -0.56
C LEU A 24 -7.87 9.11 -0.36
N CYS A 25 -7.73 10.16 0.45
CA CYS A 25 -6.42 10.73 0.80
C CYS A 25 -5.53 9.71 1.51
N ILE A 26 -6.06 8.98 2.50
CA ILE A 26 -5.31 7.94 3.21
C ILE A 26 -4.90 6.82 2.26
N SER A 27 -5.82 6.35 1.42
CA SER A 27 -5.54 5.31 0.42
C SER A 27 -4.44 5.75 -0.56
N LEU A 28 -4.46 7.00 -1.01
CA LEU A 28 -3.42 7.56 -1.87
C LEU A 28 -2.06 7.58 -1.18
N LEU A 29 -1.99 8.01 0.08
CA LEU A 29 -0.75 8.03 0.84
C LEU A 29 -0.16 6.62 1.02
N ILE A 30 -1.00 5.63 1.30
CA ILE A 30 -0.58 4.22 1.40
C ILE A 30 -0.03 3.75 0.06
N GLN A 31 -0.72 4.02 -1.05
CA GLN A 31 -0.27 3.62 -2.38
C GLN A 31 1.07 4.27 -2.77
N ILE A 32 1.27 5.56 -2.47
CA ILE A 32 2.54 6.24 -2.70
C ILE A 32 3.65 5.58 -1.88
N LYS A 33 3.42 5.29 -0.60
CA LYS A 33 4.43 4.64 0.24
C LYS A 33 4.80 3.25 -0.28
N LEU A 34 3.81 2.44 -0.65
CA LEU A 34 4.05 1.11 -1.23
C LEU A 34 4.79 1.21 -2.57
N TYR A 35 4.45 2.19 -3.41
CA TYR A 35 5.17 2.44 -4.66
C TYR A 35 6.64 2.75 -4.42
N ASN A 36 6.94 3.63 -3.47
CA ASN A 36 8.32 3.97 -3.12
C ASN A 36 9.10 2.74 -2.64
N VAL A 37 8.53 1.91 -1.77
CA VAL A 37 9.18 0.66 -1.33
C VAL A 37 9.49 -0.26 -2.51
N LYS A 38 8.58 -0.38 -3.49
CA LYS A 38 8.87 -1.17 -4.70
C LYS A 38 10.06 -0.61 -5.48
N GLN A 39 10.16 0.71 -5.62
CA GLN A 39 11.29 1.33 -6.31
C GLN A 39 12.59 1.11 -5.55
N GLU A 40 12.61 1.35 -4.24
CA GLU A 40 13.81 1.14 -3.42
C GLU A 40 14.31 -0.31 -3.49
N VAL A 41 13.40 -1.30 -3.47
CA VAL A 41 13.77 -2.72 -3.63
C VAL A 41 14.36 -3.00 -5.02
N LEU A 42 13.82 -2.41 -6.09
CA LEU A 42 14.34 -2.59 -7.43
C LEU A 42 15.71 -1.90 -7.61
N ASP A 43 15.89 -0.72 -7.03
CA ASP A 43 17.10 0.07 -7.14
C ASP A 43 18.28 -0.55 -6.37
N HIS A 44 18.01 -1.14 -5.20
CA HIS A 44 19.04 -1.79 -4.37
C HIS A 44 19.39 -3.22 -4.80
N ASN A 45 18.48 -3.93 -5.50
CA ASN A 45 18.64 -5.36 -5.78
C ASN A 45 18.52 -5.62 -7.31
N PRO A 46 19.61 -5.42 -8.07
CA PRO A 46 19.58 -5.48 -9.54
C PRO A 46 19.28 -6.89 -10.10
N GLU A 47 19.34 -7.93 -9.27
CA GLU A 47 18.93 -9.28 -9.64
C GLU A 47 17.39 -9.46 -9.69
N ILE A 48 16.63 -8.53 -9.12
CA ILE A 48 15.18 -8.51 -9.18
C ILE A 48 14.72 -7.88 -10.50
N THR A 49 14.05 -8.68 -11.32
CA THR A 49 13.50 -8.25 -12.61
C THR A 49 12.17 -7.50 -12.45
N SER A 50 11.34 -7.90 -11.48
CA SER A 50 10.04 -7.27 -11.24
C SER A 50 9.51 -7.53 -9.84
N VAL A 51 8.67 -6.60 -9.35
CA VAL A 51 7.83 -6.79 -8.16
C VAL A 51 6.40 -7.11 -8.61
N GLU A 52 5.93 -8.31 -8.33
CA GLU A 52 4.60 -8.79 -8.69
C GLU A 52 3.54 -8.30 -7.70
N SER A 53 3.85 -8.32 -6.40
CA SER A 53 2.98 -7.79 -5.36
C SER A 53 3.78 -7.27 -4.17
N ILE A 54 3.15 -6.38 -3.40
CA ILE A 54 3.64 -5.88 -2.12
C ILE A 54 2.48 -5.93 -1.14
N ASP A 55 2.78 -6.33 0.07
CA ASP A 55 1.92 -6.23 1.23
C ASP A 55 2.72 -5.65 2.40
N HIS A 56 2.02 -5.30 3.47
CA HIS A 56 2.62 -4.78 4.69
C HIS A 56 2.21 -5.63 5.88
N LEU A 57 3.12 -5.79 6.83
CA LEU A 57 2.83 -6.42 8.11
C LEU A 57 2.51 -5.31 9.11
N GLY A 58 1.27 -5.33 9.61
CA GLY A 58 0.79 -4.39 10.62
C GLY A 58 -0.73 -4.30 10.65
N GLY A 59 -1.28 -4.09 11.85
CA GLY A 59 -2.71 -3.85 12.05
C GLY A 59 -3.13 -2.40 11.83
N TRP A 60 -4.45 -2.14 11.88
CA TRP A 60 -4.98 -0.79 11.89
C TRP A 60 -4.40 0.01 13.07
N GLY A 61 -3.69 1.10 12.77
CA GLY A 61 -3.08 1.98 13.77
C GLY A 61 -1.61 1.67 14.09
N GLU A 62 -1.04 0.62 13.50
CA GLU A 62 0.40 0.37 13.56
C GLU A 62 1.09 1.06 12.40
N PHE A 63 2.17 1.80 12.70
CA PHE A 63 3.08 2.26 11.65
C PHE A 63 3.72 1.04 11.01
N PHE A 64 3.62 0.91 9.68
CA PHE A 64 4.20 -0.20 8.92
C PHE A 64 5.66 -0.38 9.32
N ARG A 65 5.96 -1.49 10.01
CA ARG A 65 7.34 -1.81 10.38
C ARG A 65 8.03 -2.58 9.28
N GLU A 66 7.31 -3.48 8.62
CA GLU A 66 7.89 -4.41 7.66
C GLU A 66 6.96 -4.60 6.45
N TYR A 67 7.56 -4.74 5.28
CA TYR A 67 6.91 -4.98 4.01
C TYR A 67 7.29 -6.35 3.49
N VAL A 68 6.31 -7.03 2.88
CA VAL A 68 6.49 -8.34 2.25
C VAL A 68 6.24 -8.17 0.77
N LEU A 69 7.23 -8.50 -0.06
CA LEU A 69 7.13 -8.39 -1.51
C LEU A 69 7.21 -9.78 -2.14
N ILE A 70 6.43 -9.97 -3.20
CA ILE A 70 6.65 -11.07 -4.14
C ILE A 70 7.38 -10.52 -5.34
N VAL A 71 8.59 -11.01 -5.56
CA VAL A 71 9.51 -10.52 -6.59
C VAL A 71 9.94 -11.63 -7.51
N LYS A 72 10.27 -11.32 -8.76
CA LYS A 72 10.92 -12.25 -9.68
C LYS A 72 12.41 -11.95 -9.75
N LYS A 73 13.24 -12.98 -9.59
CA LYS A 73 14.67 -12.92 -9.90
C LYS A 73 14.93 -13.77 -11.14
N GLY A 74 15.44 -13.16 -12.21
CA GLY A 74 15.60 -13.84 -13.51
C GLY A 74 14.28 -14.07 -14.26
N THR A 75 14.17 -15.20 -14.97
CA THR A 75 13.06 -15.49 -15.89
C THR A 75 11.82 -16.09 -15.24
N ASP A 76 11.97 -16.96 -14.22
CA ASP A 76 10.80 -17.73 -13.72
C ASP A 76 10.84 -18.07 -12.22
N THR A 77 11.79 -17.53 -11.46
CA THR A 77 11.86 -17.82 -10.02
C THR A 77 11.25 -16.67 -9.23
N LYS A 78 10.19 -16.98 -8.47
CA LYS A 78 9.57 -16.04 -7.54
C LYS A 78 10.14 -16.22 -6.15
N TYR A 79 10.37 -15.08 -5.49
CA TYR A 79 10.81 -14.99 -4.12
C TYR A 79 9.80 -14.17 -3.34
N ARG A 80 9.56 -14.59 -2.10
CA ARG A 80 8.99 -13.73 -1.07
C ARG A 80 10.15 -13.10 -0.35
N VAL A 81 10.17 -11.78 -0.27
CA VAL A 81 11.24 -11.02 0.40
C VAL A 81 10.63 -10.10 1.43
N TRP A 82 11.38 -9.83 2.49
CA TRP A 82 11.00 -8.95 3.59
C TRP A 82 11.93 -7.74 3.64
N THR A 83 11.40 -6.54 3.86
CA THR A 83 12.17 -5.30 3.96
C THR A 83 11.51 -4.31 4.92
N PHE A 84 12.30 -3.41 5.51
CA PHE A 84 11.79 -2.29 6.31
C PHE A 84 11.42 -1.06 5.46
N GLY A 85 11.53 -1.17 4.13
CA GLY A 85 11.06 -0.18 3.17
C GLY A 85 12.12 0.80 2.68
N ASP A 86 13.38 0.54 3.00
CA ASP A 86 14.59 1.19 2.49
C ASP A 86 15.20 0.45 1.29
N GLY A 87 14.63 -0.70 0.91
CA GLY A 87 15.11 -1.51 -0.21
C GLY A 87 16.07 -2.61 0.21
N GLU A 88 16.59 -2.61 1.45
CA GLU A 88 17.41 -3.71 1.95
C GLU A 88 16.52 -4.93 2.25
N ILE A 89 16.92 -6.08 1.71
CA ILE A 89 16.23 -7.35 1.94
C ILE A 89 16.77 -7.96 3.23
N THR A 90 15.87 -8.13 4.19
CA THR A 90 16.16 -8.70 5.52
C THR A 90 16.10 -10.23 5.52
N ASP A 91 15.23 -10.81 4.70
CA ASP A 91 15.08 -12.24 4.51
C ASP A 91 14.45 -12.54 3.13
N GLU A 92 14.67 -13.75 2.62
CA GLU A 92 14.07 -14.22 1.38
C GLU A 92 13.77 -15.72 1.34
N VAL A 93 12.65 -16.07 0.74
CA VAL A 93 12.22 -17.47 0.56
C VAL A 93 11.71 -17.68 -0.86
N ILE A 94 12.19 -18.74 -1.50
CA ILE A 94 11.70 -19.17 -2.81
C ILE A 94 10.26 -19.67 -2.68
N ILE A 95 9.37 -19.14 -3.51
CA ILE A 95 7.96 -19.55 -3.60
C ILE A 95 7.65 -19.89 -5.05
N LYS A 96 7.78 -21.17 -5.40
CA LYS A 96 7.50 -21.71 -6.75
C LYS A 96 6.23 -21.12 -7.38
#